data_AF-A0A5Q0UZE5-F1
#
_entry.id   AF-A0A5Q0UZE5-F1
#
_cell.length_a   1.000
_cell.length_b   1.000
_cell.length_c   1.000
_cell.angle_alpha   90.00
_cell.angle_beta   90.00
_cell.angle_gamma   90.00
#
_symmetry.space_group_name_H-M   'P 1'
#
loop_
_entity.id
_entity.type
_entity.pdbx_description
1 polymer ?
#
loop_
_entity_poly.entity_id
_entity_poly.type
_entity_poly.pdbx_seq_one_letter_code
_entity_poly.pdbx_strand_id
1 'polypeptide(L)' 'VNKESTGISRYITQKNRHNKPSRLELRKFCPCCCKHTIHGEIKK' A
#
# COMPACT_ATOMS: atom_id res chain seq x y z
N VAL A 1 13.91 -15.91 -15.16
CA VAL A 1 13.66 -14.46 -15.12
C VAL A 1 12.91 -14.14 -13.84
N ASN A 2 13.58 -14.23 -12.69
CA ASN A 2 12.98 -13.94 -11.38
C ASN A 2 13.25 -12.46 -11.10
N LYS A 3 12.38 -11.58 -11.61
CA LYS A 3 12.39 -10.16 -11.23
C LYS A 3 11.80 -10.03 -9.83
N GLU A 4 12.55 -10.53 -8.85
CA GLU A 4 12.33 -10.22 -7.46
C GLU A 4 12.76 -8.77 -7.27
N SER A 5 11.86 -7.84 -7.62
CA SER A 5 12.07 -6.43 -7.35
C SER A 5 12.23 -6.29 -5.85
N THR A 6 13.45 -6.04 -5.38
CA THR A 6 13.85 -5.88 -3.96
C THR A 6 13.27 -4.61 -3.34
N GLY A 7 12.14 -4.12 -3.85
CA GLY A 7 11.47 -2.90 -3.43
C GLY A 7 10.16 -3.20 -2.71
N ILE A 8 9.86 -2.41 -1.68
CA ILE A 8 8.56 -2.45 -1.03
C ILE A 8 7.55 -1.69 -1.90
N SER A 9 6.42 -2.33 -2.25
CA SER A 9 5.32 -1.65 -2.94
C SER A 9 4.72 -0.57 -2.05
N ARG A 10 4.85 0.70 -2.46
CA ARG A 10 4.30 1.86 -1.76
C ARG A 10 3.41 2.68 -2.69
N TYR A 11 2.21 2.97 -2.23
CA TYR A 11 1.21 3.78 -2.93
C TYR A 11 1.04 5.13 -2.24
N ILE A 12 0.88 6.18 -3.05
CA ILE A 12 0.56 7.53 -2.57
C ILE A 12 -0.95 7.73 -2.73
N THR A 13 -1.62 8.07 -1.63
CA THR A 13 -3.06 8.34 -1.62
C THR A 13 -3.35 9.55 -0.74
N GLN A 14 -4.39 10.30 -1.07
CA GLN A 14 -4.88 11.38 -0.21
C GLN A 14 -5.94 10.83 0.74
N LYS A 15 -5.93 11.27 2.00
CA LYS A 15 -7.01 11.00 2.96
C LYS A 15 -7.43 12.28 3.66
N ASN A 16 -8.73 12.43 3.90
CA ASN A 16 -9.24 13.47 4.79
C ASN A 16 -9.29 12.92 6.23
N ARG A 17 -8.41 13.43 7.10
CA ARG A 17 -8.31 13.02 8.50
C ARG A 17 -9.54 13.41 9.33
N HIS A 18 -10.28 14.46 8.95
CA HIS A 18 -11.48 14.88 9.65
C HIS A 18 -12.61 13.85 9.50
N ASN A 19 -12.84 13.40 8.26
CA ASN A 19 -13.91 12.44 7.96
C ASN A 19 -13.51 10.99 8.31
N LYS A 20 -12.21 10.65 8.18
CA LYS A 20 -11.70 9.30 8.48
C LYS A 20 -10.43 9.37 9.34
N PRO A 21 -10.58 9.40 10.68
CA PRO A 21 -9.45 9.47 11.60
C PRO A 21 -8.69 8.13 11.71
N SER A 22 -9.34 7.01 11.40
CA SER A 22 -8.71 5.68 11.46
C SER A 22 -7.57 5.50 10.45
N ARG A 23 -6.70 4.53 10.71
CA ARG A 23 -5.68 4.13 9.73
C ARG A 23 -6.36 3.60 8.47
N LEU A 24 -5.82 3.98 7.31
CA LEU A 24 -6.32 3.51 6.03
C LEU A 24 -5.67 2.16 5.68
N GLU A 25 -6.50 1.15 5.45
CA GLU A 25 -6.11 -0.16 4.93
C GLU A 25 -6.83 -0.39 3.61
N LEU A 26 -6.08 -0.60 2.54
CA LEU A 26 -6.62 -0.82 1.20
C LEU A 26 -6.00 -2.05 0.55
N ARG A 27 -6.85 -2.87 -0.07
CA ARG A 27 -6.40 -4.02 -0.85
C ARG A 27 -5.92 -3.53 -2.22
N LYS A 28 -4.60 -3.51 -2.41
CA LYS A 28 -3.93 -3.08 -3.65
C LYS A 28 -3.06 -4.20 -4.21
N PHE A 29 -2.83 -4.16 -5.51
CA PHE A 29 -1.93 -5.12 -6.16
C PHE A 29 -0.50 -4.87 -5.67
N CYS A 30 0.25 -5.91 -5.32
CA CYS A 30 1.67 -5.78 -5.04
C CYS A 30 2.44 -6.28 -6.27
N PRO A 31 3.18 -5.42 -7.00
CA PRO A 31 3.97 -5.83 -8.16
C PRO A 31 5.04 -6.86 -7.81
N CYS A 32 5.56 -6.82 -6.57
CA CYS A 32 6.62 -7.70 -6.11
C CYS A 32 6.12 -9.11 -5.82
N CYS A 33 4.87 -9.24 -5.36
CA CYS A 33 4.25 -10.52 -5.02
C CYS A 33 3.27 -11.03 -6.09
N CYS A 34 3.05 -10.26 -7.16
CA CYS A 34 2.05 -10.50 -8.20
C CYS A 34 0.64 -10.84 -7.68
N LYS A 35 0.27 -10.34 -6.50
CA LYS A 35 -0.99 -10.63 -5.82
C LYS A 35 -1.53 -9.40 -5.11
N HIS A 36 -2.84 -9.37 -4.87
CA HIS A 36 -3.46 -8.31 -4.09
C HIS A 36 -3.22 -8.51 -2.60
N THR A 37 -2.54 -7.57 -1.98
CA THR A 37 -2.25 -7.54 -0.54
C THR A 37 -2.87 -6.32 0.11
N ILE A 38 -3.03 -6.37 1.44
CA ILE A 38 -3.50 -5.24 2.22
C ILE A 38 -2.32 -4.28 2.41
N HIS A 39 -2.48 -3.04 1.95
CA HIS A 39 -1.52 -1.96 2.14
C HIS A 39 -2.08 -1.02 3.21
N GLY A 40 -1.29 -0.83 4.28
CA GLY A 40 -1.62 0.08 5.37
C GLY A 40 -0.99 1.46 5.18
N GLU A 41 -1.60 2.46 5.80
CA GLU A 41 -1.04 3.81 5.92
C GLU A 41 0.25 3.81 6.74
N ILE A 42 1.34 4.27 6.13
CA ILE A 42 2.64 4.45 6.79
C ILE A 42 2.69 5.89 7.32
N LYS A 43 3.01 6.06 8.60
CA LYS A 43 3.31 7.38 9.16
C LYS A 43 4.63 7.86 8.55
N LYS A 44 4.64 9.09 8.04
CA LYS A 44 5.89 9.79 7.73
C LYS A 44 6.58 10.20 9.04
#